data_AF-X1G7Q9-F1
#
_entry.id   AF-X1G7Q9-F1
#
_cell.length_a   1.000
_cell.length_b   1.000
_cell.length_c   1.000
_cell.angle_alpha   90.00
_cell.angle_beta   90.00
_cell.angle_gamma   90.00
#
_symmetry.space_group_name_H-M   'P 1'
#
loop_
_entity.id
_entity.type
_entity.pdbx_description
1 polymer ?
#
loop_
_entity_poly.entity_id
_entity_poly.type
_entity_poly.pdbx_seq_one_letter_code
_entity_poly.pdbx_strand_id
1 'polypeptide(L)'
;KSKLADGIAILEAPRSKQIAKAIKGTGGHCVIVGDEEIRLSLRELRRFGFIVEPTSAVAYAALGKSMEMGFVKPGDRVLLPLTGSGLKMIDELVELRKGENLR
;
A
#
# COMPACT_ATOMS: atom_id res chain seq x y z
N LYS A 1 14.07 -5.18 4.45
CA LYS A 1 12.96 -6.00 3.89
C LYS A 1 11.70 -5.69 4.70
N SER A 2 10.57 -5.39 4.06
CA SER A 2 9.29 -5.20 4.74
C SER A 2 8.87 -6.49 5.44
N LYS A 3 8.27 -6.40 6.62
CA LYS A 3 7.65 -7.54 7.32
C LYS A 3 6.15 -7.66 7.10
N LEU A 4 5.52 -6.60 6.57
CA LEU A 4 4.08 -6.56 6.34
C LEU A 4 3.71 -6.82 4.87
N ALA A 5 4.49 -6.32 3.90
CA ALA A 5 4.19 -6.44 2.48
C ALA A 5 5.03 -7.51 1.78
N ASP A 6 5.03 -8.75 2.29
CA ASP A 6 5.85 -9.84 1.71
C ASP A 6 5.42 -10.20 0.28
N GLY A 7 4.13 -10.03 -0.06
CA GLY A 7 3.59 -10.31 -1.40
C GLY A 7 4.18 -9.47 -2.53
N ILE A 8 4.85 -8.36 -2.20
CA ILE A 8 5.59 -7.51 -3.16
C ILE A 8 7.07 -7.36 -2.80
N ALA A 9 7.57 -8.07 -1.77
CA ALA A 9 8.96 -8.02 -1.32
C ALA A 9 9.88 -8.90 -2.20
N ILE A 10 9.82 -8.70 -3.51
CA ILE A 10 10.52 -9.51 -4.52
C ILE A 10 11.80 -8.78 -4.95
N LEU A 11 12.97 -9.40 -4.75
CA LEU A 11 14.26 -8.83 -5.13
C LEU A 11 14.42 -8.73 -6.66
N GLU A 12 14.06 -9.80 -7.37
CA GLU A 12 14.14 -9.89 -8.83
C GLU A 12 12.74 -10.02 -9.42
N ALA A 13 12.08 -8.89 -9.63
CA ALA A 13 10.73 -8.87 -10.18
C ALA A 13 10.72 -9.42 -11.63
N PRO A 14 9.97 -10.52 -11.93
CA PRO A 14 9.99 -11.16 -13.26
C PRO A 14 9.60 -10.23 -14.42
N ARG A 15 8.84 -9.18 -14.13
CA ARG A 15 8.34 -8.20 -15.12
C ARG A 15 8.97 -6.81 -14.97
N SER A 16 10.14 -6.70 -14.34
CA SER A 16 10.84 -5.42 -14.08
C SER A 16 10.96 -4.51 -15.32
N LYS A 17 11.32 -5.07 -16.48
CA LYS A 17 11.40 -4.33 -17.75
C LYS A 17 10.06 -3.76 -18.20
N GLN A 18 8.98 -4.53 -18.05
CA GLN A 18 7.62 -4.09 -18.41
C GLN A 18 7.14 -2.98 -17.46
N ILE A 19 7.40 -3.13 -16.15
CA ILE A 19 7.09 -2.14 -15.13
C ILE A 19 7.81 -0.81 -15.45
N ALA A 20 9.13 -0.86 -15.69
CA ALA A 20 9.92 0.32 -16.04
C ALA A 20 9.44 1.00 -17.33
N LYS A 21 9.04 0.21 -18.34
CA LYS A 21 8.46 0.73 -19.58
C LYS A 21 7.12 1.42 -19.33
N ALA A 22 6.24 0.84 -18.51
CA ALA A 22 4.94 1.42 -18.19
C ALA A 22 5.09 2.74 -17.41
N ILE A 23 5.97 2.79 -16.42
CA ILE A 23 6.26 4.01 -15.65
C ILE A 23 6.75 5.12 -16.60
N LYS A 24 7.76 4.84 -17.43
CA LYS A 24 8.29 5.82 -18.40
C LYS A 24 7.24 6.25 -19.42
N GLY A 25 6.48 5.30 -19.98
CA GLY A 25 5.48 5.57 -21.01
C GLY A 25 4.26 6.35 -20.52
N THR A 26 3.98 6.33 -19.22
CA THR A 26 2.89 7.08 -18.59
C THR A 26 3.36 8.41 -17.97
N GLY A 27 4.67 8.66 -17.93
CA GLY A 27 5.23 9.76 -17.13
C GLY A 27 5.00 9.59 -15.63
N GLY A 28 4.75 8.35 -15.18
CA GLY A 28 4.50 8.02 -13.79
C GLY A 28 5.77 7.95 -12.95
N HIS A 29 5.59 7.55 -11.69
CA HIS A 29 6.66 7.48 -10.70
C HIS A 29 6.54 6.24 -9.82
N CYS A 30 7.60 5.97 -9.06
CA CYS A 30 7.60 4.98 -7.98
C CYS A 30 7.74 5.69 -6.65
N VAL A 31 7.08 5.16 -5.62
CA VAL A 31 7.28 5.57 -4.23
C VAL A 31 7.70 4.38 -3.39
N ILE A 32 8.55 4.64 -2.40
CA ILE A 32 8.95 3.63 -1.42
C ILE A 32 8.03 3.76 -0.22
N VAL A 33 7.45 2.66 0.23
CA VAL A 33 6.56 2.60 1.40
C VAL A 33 7.17 1.69 2.47
N GLY A 34 7.16 2.14 3.73
CA GLY A 34 7.62 1.39 4.89
C GLY A 34 6.50 0.73 5.69
N ASP A 35 6.86 -0.16 6.61
CA ASP A 35 5.90 -0.95 7.41
C ASP A 35 4.98 -0.10 8.27
N GLU A 36 5.48 1.00 8.84
CA GLU A 36 4.65 1.89 9.67
C GLU A 36 3.56 2.58 8.84
N GLU A 37 3.88 2.95 7.60
CA GLU A 37 2.93 3.60 6.67
C GLU A 37 1.87 2.59 6.20
N ILE A 38 2.27 1.34 5.99
CA ILE A 38 1.36 0.23 5.70
C ILE A 38 0.39 0.02 6.88
N ARG A 39 0.91 0.00 8.11
CA ARG A 39 0.10 -0.17 9.32
C ARG A 39 -0.92 0.97 9.49
N LEU A 40 -0.49 2.22 9.34
CA LEU A 40 -1.39 3.38 9.39
C LEU A 40 -2.46 3.30 8.29
N SER A 41 -2.06 2.90 7.08
CA SER A 41 -2.96 2.72 5.94
C SER A 41 -4.02 1.64 6.18
N LEU A 42 -3.65 0.51 6.76
CA LEU A 42 -4.59 -0.54 7.16
C LEU A 42 -5.63 -0.01 8.15
N ARG A 43 -5.19 0.78 9.13
CA ARG A 43 -6.07 1.40 10.13
C ARG A 43 -7.06 2.35 9.46
N GLU A 44 -6.62 3.18 8.54
CA GLU A 44 -7.49 4.14 7.82
C GLU A 44 -8.45 3.45 6.86
N LEU A 45 -7.96 2.52 6.03
CA LEU A 45 -8.80 1.73 5.13
C LEU A 45 -9.91 0.99 5.89
N ARG A 46 -9.59 0.44 7.07
CA ARG A 46 -10.60 -0.18 7.94
C ARG A 46 -11.67 0.81 8.40
N ARG A 47 -11.30 2.06 8.74
CA ARG A 47 -12.26 3.10 9.11
C ARG A 47 -13.19 3.47 7.94
N PHE A 48 -12.73 3.30 6.71
CA PHE A 48 -13.54 3.45 5.50
C PHE A 48 -14.34 2.19 5.13
N GLY A 49 -14.24 1.10 5.90
CA GLY A 49 -14.95 -0.15 5.64
C GLY A 49 -14.23 -1.13 4.72
N PHE A 50 -12.97 -0.87 4.36
CA PHE A 50 -12.17 -1.80 3.56
C PHE A 50 -11.34 -2.73 4.45
N ILE A 51 -11.58 -4.03 4.34
CA ILE A 51 -10.78 -5.07 5.02
C ILE A 51 -9.85 -5.70 3.97
N VAL A 52 -8.60 -5.25 3.95
CA VAL A 52 -7.58 -5.66 2.97
C VAL A 52 -6.36 -6.29 3.65
N GLU A 53 -5.61 -7.09 2.90
CA GLU A 53 -4.31 -7.58 3.37
C GLU A 53 -3.24 -6.46 3.39
N PRO A 54 -2.16 -6.59 4.17
CA PRO A 54 -1.14 -5.52 4.28
C PRO A 54 -0.48 -5.13 2.96
N THR A 55 -0.17 -6.08 2.07
CA THR A 55 0.36 -5.80 0.72
C THR A 55 -0.58 -4.89 -0.08
N SER A 56 -1.89 -5.13 0.02
CA SER A 56 -2.89 -4.34 -0.68
C SER A 56 -3.01 -2.90 -0.13
N ALA A 57 -2.70 -2.70 1.16
CA ALA A 57 -2.72 -1.36 1.78
C ALA A 57 -1.56 -0.47 1.33
N VAL A 58 -0.51 -1.02 0.72
CA VAL A 58 0.62 -0.27 0.15
C VAL A 58 0.15 0.75 -0.87
N ALA A 59 -0.87 0.43 -1.67
CA ALA A 59 -1.41 1.36 -2.66
C ALA A 59 -1.97 2.64 -2.03
N TYR A 60 -2.66 2.52 -0.88
CA TYR A 60 -3.20 3.66 -0.16
C TYR A 60 -2.09 4.48 0.53
N ALA A 61 -1.10 3.81 1.13
CA ALA A 61 0.10 4.48 1.67
C ALA A 61 0.84 5.29 0.58
N ALA A 62 0.97 4.69 -0.60
CA ALA A 62 1.60 5.31 -1.76
C ALA A 62 0.84 6.54 -2.26
N LEU A 63 -0.50 6.58 -2.12
CA LEU A 63 -1.30 7.76 -2.44
C LEU A 63 -0.93 8.93 -1.53
N GLY A 64 -0.88 8.72 -0.21
CA GLY A 64 -0.48 9.76 0.75
C GLY A 64 0.88 10.37 0.40
N LYS A 65 1.88 9.51 0.15
CA LYS A 65 3.20 9.96 -0.31
C LYS A 65 3.17 10.70 -1.65
N SER A 66 2.37 10.23 -2.60
CA SER A 66 2.26 10.87 -3.90
C SER A 66 1.61 12.26 -3.80
N MET A 67 0.71 12.46 -2.83
CA MET A 67 0.16 13.78 -2.51
C MET A 67 1.21 14.69 -1.85
N GLU A 68 1.95 14.20 -0.86
CA GLU A 68 3.04 14.94 -0.20
C GLU A 68 4.13 15.38 -1.18
N MET A 69 4.47 14.52 -2.15
CA MET A 69 5.45 14.80 -3.20
C MET A 69 4.88 15.66 -4.35
N GLY A 70 3.59 15.98 -4.34
CA GLY A 70 2.94 16.81 -5.36
C GLY A 70 2.66 16.12 -6.69
N PHE A 71 2.80 14.79 -6.77
CA PHE A 71 2.44 14.00 -7.95
C PHE A 71 0.93 13.84 -8.10
N VAL A 72 0.18 13.86 -6.99
CA VAL A 72 -1.29 13.88 -6.97
C VAL A 72 -1.74 15.18 -6.32
N LYS A 73 -2.62 15.90 -7.00
CA LYS A 73 -3.11 17.23 -6.57
C LYS A 73 -4.55 17.16 -6.07
N PRO A 74 -4.98 18.11 -5.22
CA PRO A 74 -6.38 18.26 -4.87
C PRO A 74 -7.26 18.37 -6.14
N GLY A 75 -8.30 17.54 -6.21
CA GLY A 75 -9.21 17.47 -7.35
C GLY A 75 -8.88 16.39 -8.39
N ASP A 76 -7.71 15.77 -8.32
CA ASP A 76 -7.37 14.63 -9.18
C ASP A 76 -8.27 13.43 -8.89
N ARG A 77 -8.65 12.72 -9.96
CA ARG A 77 -9.39 11.46 -9.85
C ARG A 77 -8.41 10.30 -9.78
N VAL A 78 -8.42 9.57 -8.67
CA VAL A 78 -7.49 8.47 -8.41
C VAL A 78 -8.25 7.15 -8.29
N LEU A 79 -7.74 6.11 -8.96
CA LEU A 79 -8.17 4.73 -8.77
C LEU A 79 -7.10 3.99 -7.96
N LEU A 80 -7.50 3.36 -6.85
CA LEU A 80 -6.63 2.52 -6.03
C LEU A 80 -7.03 1.05 -6.15
N PRO A 81 -6.25 0.20 -6.83
CA PRO A 81 -6.51 -1.24 -6.87
C PRO A 81 -6.18 -1.87 -5.51
N LEU A 82 -7.21 -2.30 -4.79
CA LEU A 82 -7.07 -3.07 -3.55
C LEU A 82 -7.11 -4.57 -3.89
N THR A 83 -5.95 -5.14 -4.19
CA THR A 83 -5.81 -6.44 -4.85
C THR A 83 -6.07 -7.66 -3.97
N GLY A 84 -6.01 -7.49 -2.64
CA GLY A 84 -6.07 -8.62 -1.70
C GLY A 84 -7.02 -8.37 -0.53
N SER A 85 -7.87 -9.36 -0.24
CA SER A 85 -8.82 -9.31 0.87
C SER A 85 -8.14 -9.65 2.20
N GLY A 86 -8.43 -8.87 3.24
CA GLY A 86 -7.94 -9.13 4.59
C GLY A 86 -8.68 -10.27 5.30
N LEU A 87 -9.73 -10.85 4.71
CA LEU A 87 -10.51 -11.92 5.31
C LEU A 87 -9.71 -13.20 5.56
N LYS A 88 -8.61 -13.40 4.82
CA LYS A 88 -7.70 -14.54 5.01
C LYS A 88 -6.69 -14.32 6.13
N MET A 89 -6.58 -13.10 6.65
CA MET A 89 -5.53 -12.67 7.58
C MET A 89 -6.16 -11.98 8.81
N ILE A 90 -7.38 -12.39 9.18
CA ILE A 90 -8.15 -11.75 10.26
C ILE A 90 -7.38 -11.77 11.57
N ASP A 91 -6.77 -12.90 11.94
CA ASP A 91 -6.02 -13.03 13.20
C ASP A 91 -4.83 -12.08 13.24
N GLU A 92 -4.07 -11.98 12.15
CA GLU A 92 -2.92 -11.08 12.02
C GLU A 92 -3.36 -9.61 12.09
N LEU A 93 -4.49 -9.26 11.47
CA LEU A 93 -5.07 -7.92 11.54
C LEU A 93 -5.58 -7.58 12.94
N VAL A 94 -6.08 -8.57 13.69
CA VAL A 94 -6.47 -8.40 15.10
C VAL A 94 -5.24 -8.17 15.97
N GLU A 95 -4.15 -8.90 15.77
CA GLU A 95 -2.89 -8.68 16.50
C GLU A 95 -2.28 -7.31 16.19
N LEU A 96 -2.25 -6.91 14.91
CA LEU A 96 -1.84 -5.57 14.51
C LEU A 96 -2.64 -4.49 15.24
N ARG A 97 -3.96 -4.67 15.37
CA ARG A 97 -4.85 -3.75 16.11
C ARG A 97 -4.49 -3.67 17.59
N LYS A 98 -4.22 -4.80 18.27
CA LYS A 98 -3.86 -4.81 19.69
C LYS A 98 -2.60 -3.97 19.95
N GLY A 99 -1.61 -4.04 19.06
CA GLY A 99 -0.41 -3.22 19.10
C GLY A 99 -0.66 -1.72 18.96
N GLU A 100 -1.75 -1.29 18.30
CA GLU A 100 -2.11 0.13 18.17
C GLU A 100 -2.70 0.73 19.46
N ASN A 101 -3.35 -0.09 20.29
CA ASN A 101 -4.00 0.33 21.54
C ASN A 101 -3.04 0.40 22.75
N LEU A 102 -1.79 -0.01 22.57
CA LEU A 102 -0.74 0.02 23.60
C LEU A 102 0.04 1.35 23.61
N ARG A 103 -0.43 2.37 22.88
CA ARG A 103 0.14 3.72 22.84
C ARG A 103 -0.90 4.77 23.20
#